data_AF-A0A1W1VS69-F1
#
_entry.id   AF-A0A1W1VS69-F1
#
_cell.length_a   1.000
_cell.length_b   1.000
_cell.length_c   1.000
_cell.angle_alpha   90.00
_cell.angle_beta   90.00
_cell.angle_gamma   90.00
#
_symmetry.space_group_name_H-M   'P 1'
#
loop_
_entity.id
_entity.type
_entity.pdbx_description
1 polymer ?
#
loop_
_entity_poly.entity_id
_entity_poly.type
_entity_poly.pdbx_seq_one_letter_code
_entity_poly.pdbx_strand_id
1 'polypeptide(L)'
;MRGSGQPLAVSVQPGFSVAWLAALHQAWTAYVLGSYAIGAVVVDAGGRVIARGRNRLGEVRRAAGGVIGGHDLAHAEINALLDLEGVPRPEVYGWTVLTTVQPCPQCAGAIAMSSIRGVAYAAPDPWAGCTRLLTDDPYVSRKGIRVERAPEVVQRAALRLALVSFLREGHDRLGPFLTHFDKYAEDVQFALRLHDGGTLAALRGRGAPLVEALAALLGKPVEVEGGCWPLEPEPLEPDGAAPKLSPSPNRTGRACVYVEHGGQVLMTGLEWGGWTLPGGGIDPEETGAEAAVREAWEECGARVEVTGEAVTLRGSSGADSLCYPARLLSLSPSPEGRPVAWINPRALPWANDIQLRQVLAARGETPPGLALPGRVQVALGAAGRLGFDRTSSLETGQLLRSLAATRPGGMFAELGSGTGAGAAWLLAGMNASSRLITAELDAARADAARAVLAGDGRATVLAGDWRRALASGPFDLIFSDCAPAKRETASLDLLVGALKPGGVLVLDNFSPPARLPEALYAGDPEREALWAHPNLLCSEVEVSRTERVILAVRRA
;
A
#
# COMPACT_ATOMS: atom_id res chain seq x y z
N MET A 1 -16.07 17.78 -17.17
CA MET A 1 -17.03 18.60 -16.39
C MET A 1 -17.46 17.76 -15.19
N ARG A 2 -17.00 18.10 -13.99
CA ARG A 2 -17.42 17.43 -12.74
C ARG A 2 -18.75 18.05 -12.31
N GLY A 3 -19.76 17.23 -12.08
CA GLY A 3 -21.04 17.67 -11.52
C GLY A 3 -20.83 18.27 -10.14
N SER A 4 -21.22 19.52 -9.98
CA SER A 4 -21.32 20.22 -8.71
C SER A 4 -22.42 19.59 -7.86
N GLY A 5 -22.07 18.65 -6.98
CA GLY A 5 -22.94 18.25 -5.88
C GLY A 5 -23.01 19.38 -4.87
N GLN A 6 -24.17 20.03 -4.76
CA GLN A 6 -24.43 20.97 -3.66
C GLN A 6 -24.29 20.24 -2.32
N PRO A 7 -23.70 20.86 -1.28
CA PRO A 7 -23.67 20.27 0.05
C PRO A 7 -25.10 20.16 0.58
N LEU A 8 -25.49 18.97 1.03
CA LEU A 8 -26.71 18.75 1.80
C LEU A 8 -26.70 19.70 3.00
N ALA A 9 -27.69 20.58 3.08
CA ALA A 9 -27.82 21.54 4.18
C ALA A 9 -28.13 20.76 5.48
N VAL A 10 -27.12 20.65 6.35
CA VAL A 10 -27.29 20.09 7.70
C VAL A 10 -27.97 21.18 8.55
N SER A 11 -29.18 20.90 9.03
CA SER A 11 -29.86 21.75 10.00
C SER A 11 -29.44 21.31 11.40
N VAL A 12 -28.64 22.15 12.07
CA VAL A 12 -28.17 21.89 13.43
C VAL A 12 -28.94 22.81 14.39
N GLN A 13 -29.31 22.31 15.58
CA GLN A 13 -29.84 23.17 16.64
C GLN A 13 -28.98 24.45 16.81
N PRO A 14 -29.59 25.61 17.14
CA PRO A 14 -28.86 26.85 17.37
C PRO A 14 -27.69 26.65 18.34
N GLY A 15 -26.46 26.85 17.85
CA GLY A 15 -25.25 26.83 18.67
C GLY A 15 -24.24 25.70 18.38
N PHE A 16 -24.59 24.68 17.60
CA PHE A 16 -23.62 23.69 17.11
C PHE A 16 -23.37 23.89 15.61
N SER A 17 -22.11 24.08 15.19
CA SER A 17 -21.75 23.96 13.77
C SER A 17 -21.39 22.52 13.44
N VAL A 18 -21.45 22.15 12.16
CA VAL A 18 -20.98 20.84 11.67
C VAL A 18 -19.53 20.57 12.12
N ALA A 19 -18.68 21.59 12.10
CA ALA A 19 -17.28 21.48 12.51
C ALA A 19 -17.12 21.25 14.03
N TRP A 20 -17.94 21.90 14.86
CA TRP A 20 -17.93 21.65 16.31
C TRP A 20 -18.47 20.27 16.68
N LEU A 21 -19.51 19.80 15.97
CA LEU A 21 -19.98 18.42 16.11
C LEU A 21 -18.90 17.41 15.74
N ALA A 22 -18.13 17.68 14.68
CA ALA A 22 -17.00 16.85 14.29
C ALA A 22 -15.90 16.79 15.38
N ALA A 23 -15.55 17.92 16.00
CA ALA A 23 -14.59 17.94 17.11
C ALA A 23 -15.11 17.18 18.35
N LEU A 24 -16.38 17.38 18.71
CA LEU A 24 -17.02 16.66 19.81
C LEU A 24 -17.16 15.15 19.55
N HIS A 25 -17.37 14.77 18.29
CA HIS A 25 -17.38 13.37 17.87
C HIS A 25 -16.02 12.72 18.11
N GLN A 26 -14.93 13.38 17.72
CA GLN A 26 -13.57 12.91 18.00
C GLN A 26 -13.30 12.77 19.51
N ALA A 27 -13.80 13.70 20.33
CA ALA A 27 -13.69 13.62 21.78
C ALA A 27 -14.48 12.43 22.37
N TRP A 28 -15.71 12.20 21.89
CA TRP A 28 -16.52 11.06 22.29
C TRP A 28 -15.88 9.74 21.89
N THR A 29 -15.35 9.64 20.66
CA THR A 29 -14.64 8.45 20.19
C THR A 29 -13.41 8.14 21.06
N ALA A 30 -12.63 9.16 21.43
CA ALA A 30 -11.51 8.96 22.37
C ALA A 30 -11.98 8.43 23.73
N TYR A 31 -13.08 8.96 24.26
CA TYR A 31 -13.67 8.47 25.51
C TYR A 31 -14.09 7.00 25.39
N VAL A 32 -14.80 6.65 24.32
CA VAL A 32 -15.29 5.28 24.07
C VAL A 32 -14.13 4.30 24.01
N LEU A 33 -13.02 4.68 23.37
CA LEU A 33 -11.82 3.86 23.22
C LEU A 33 -10.88 3.91 24.43
N GLY A 34 -11.29 4.51 25.55
CA GLY A 34 -10.51 4.48 26.79
C GLY A 34 -9.35 5.48 26.85
N SER A 35 -9.33 6.48 25.96
CA SER A 35 -8.38 7.60 26.01
C SER A 35 -9.03 8.85 26.64
N TYR A 36 -8.25 9.92 26.85
CA TYR A 36 -8.79 11.20 27.31
C TYR A 36 -9.78 11.76 26.28
N ALA A 37 -10.95 12.21 26.74
CA ALA A 37 -12.04 12.66 25.87
C ALA A 37 -11.80 14.04 25.23
N ILE A 38 -10.79 14.12 24.37
CA ILE A 38 -10.36 15.34 23.69
C ILE A 38 -10.32 15.06 22.19
N GLY A 39 -10.99 15.91 21.42
CA GLY A 39 -11.03 15.93 19.97
C GLY A 39 -10.67 17.30 19.39
N ALA A 40 -10.16 17.30 18.17
CA ALA A 40 -9.82 18.47 17.39
C ALA A 40 -10.08 18.25 15.89
N VAL A 41 -10.35 19.33 15.16
CA VAL A 41 -10.44 19.34 13.70
C VAL A 41 -9.77 20.57 13.13
N VAL A 42 -9.34 20.52 11.88
CA VAL A 42 -8.91 21.68 11.11
C VAL A 42 -10.01 22.04 10.12
N VAL A 43 -10.37 23.31 10.04
CA VAL A 43 -11.31 23.84 9.04
C VAL A 43 -10.64 24.83 8.10
N ASP A 44 -11.09 24.84 6.84
CA ASP A 44 -10.70 25.86 5.88
C ASP A 44 -11.44 27.21 6.10
N ALA A 45 -11.16 28.20 5.25
CA ALA A 45 -11.79 29.52 5.32
C ALA A 45 -13.32 29.49 5.08
N GLY A 46 -13.83 28.43 4.44
CA GLY A 46 -15.26 28.20 4.24
C GLY A 46 -15.93 27.45 5.40
N GLY A 47 -15.18 27.08 6.44
CA GLY A 47 -15.67 26.31 7.58
C GLY A 47 -15.82 24.81 7.30
N ARG A 48 -15.28 24.30 6.19
CA ARG A 48 -15.28 22.87 5.87
C ARG A 48 -14.17 22.18 6.67
N VAL A 49 -14.49 21.04 7.27
CA VAL A 49 -13.51 20.17 7.95
C VAL A 49 -12.58 19.53 6.92
N ILE A 50 -11.28 19.74 7.09
CA ILE A 50 -10.22 19.24 6.19
C ILE A 50 -9.25 18.27 6.87
N ALA A 51 -9.23 18.22 8.21
CA ALA A 51 -8.49 17.22 8.97
C ALA A 51 -9.13 17.01 10.35
N ARG A 52 -8.88 15.85 10.96
CA ARG A 52 -9.49 15.39 12.22
C ARG A 52 -8.44 14.74 13.11
N GLY A 53 -8.61 14.90 14.42
CA GLY A 53 -7.74 14.27 15.39
C GLY A 53 -8.43 14.06 16.72
N ARG A 54 -8.05 13.00 17.41
CA ARG A 54 -8.47 12.71 18.78
C ARG A 54 -7.27 12.35 19.64
N ASN A 55 -7.43 12.49 20.95
CA ASN A 55 -6.40 12.08 21.89
C ASN A 55 -6.30 10.55 21.91
N ARG A 56 -5.07 10.05 21.83
CA ARG A 56 -4.73 8.62 21.76
C ARG A 56 -3.67 8.23 22.79
N LEU A 57 -3.55 8.95 23.91
CA LEU A 57 -2.59 8.63 24.96
C LEU A 57 -2.84 7.24 25.55
N GLY A 58 -4.11 6.87 25.76
CA GLY A 58 -4.50 5.57 26.31
C GLY A 58 -4.44 4.42 25.30
N GLU A 59 -3.90 4.64 24.10
CA GLU A 59 -3.82 3.61 23.04
C GLU A 59 -2.45 2.93 22.99
N VAL A 60 -2.36 1.87 22.19
CA VAL A 60 -1.09 1.20 21.90
C VAL A 60 -0.12 2.16 21.22
N ARG A 61 1.16 2.08 21.61
CA ARG A 61 2.25 2.89 21.05
C ARG A 61 2.46 2.60 19.56
N ARG A 62 2.12 3.56 18.70
CA ARG A 62 2.27 3.49 17.23
C ARG A 62 2.45 4.86 16.59
N ALA A 63 3.20 4.93 15.49
CA ALA A 63 3.36 6.13 14.67
C ALA A 63 3.37 5.74 13.18
N ALA A 64 2.21 5.85 12.51
CA ALA A 64 2.05 5.46 11.11
C ALA A 64 0.88 6.22 10.46
N GLY A 65 0.95 6.47 9.15
CA GLY A 65 -0.16 7.01 8.37
C GLY A 65 -0.67 8.38 8.81
N GLY A 66 0.19 9.26 9.35
CA GLY A 66 -0.24 10.56 9.87
C GLY A 66 -0.98 10.50 11.20
N VAL A 67 -0.86 9.37 11.94
CA VAL A 67 -1.46 9.21 13.27
C VAL A 67 -0.41 8.69 14.25
N ILE A 68 -0.43 9.22 15.47
CA ILE A 68 0.35 8.72 16.59
C ILE A 68 -0.58 8.33 17.75
N GLY A 69 -0.35 7.15 18.34
CA GLY A 69 -1.07 6.62 19.50
C GLY A 69 -0.11 6.07 20.55
N GLY A 70 -0.49 6.07 21.83
CA GLY A 70 0.35 5.60 22.94
C GLY A 70 1.68 6.35 23.15
N HIS A 71 1.84 7.49 22.48
CA HIS A 71 2.96 8.40 22.65
C HIS A 71 2.50 9.62 23.45
N ASP A 72 3.38 10.20 24.28
CA ASP A 72 3.07 11.44 25.02
C ASP A 72 2.70 12.62 24.10
N LEU A 73 3.07 12.54 22.82
CA LEU A 73 2.72 13.51 21.79
C LEU A 73 1.30 13.33 21.22
N ALA A 74 0.60 12.23 21.52
CA ALA A 74 -0.63 11.78 20.88
C ALA A 74 -1.90 12.55 21.29
N HIS A 75 -1.79 13.87 21.35
CA HIS A 75 -2.88 14.79 21.63
C HIS A 75 -3.77 14.99 20.39
N ALA A 76 -5.01 15.41 20.62
CA ALA A 76 -6.00 15.58 19.56
C ALA A 76 -5.55 16.60 18.51
N GLU A 77 -4.99 17.74 18.94
CA GLU A 77 -4.50 18.78 18.03
C GLU A 77 -3.29 18.32 17.22
N ILE A 78 -2.41 17.52 17.80
CA ILE A 78 -1.25 16.97 17.09
C ILE A 78 -1.73 15.99 16.01
N ASN A 79 -2.60 15.04 16.36
CA ASN A 79 -3.17 14.12 15.39
C ASN A 79 -3.98 14.86 14.31
N ALA A 80 -4.69 15.95 14.64
CA ALA A 80 -5.40 16.76 13.64
C ALA A 80 -4.44 17.50 12.68
N LEU A 81 -3.26 17.91 13.16
CA LEU A 81 -2.23 18.52 12.30
C LEU A 81 -1.50 17.49 11.43
N LEU A 82 -1.32 16.26 11.93
CA LEU A 82 -0.70 15.15 11.19
C LEU A 82 -1.63 14.57 10.11
N ASP A 83 -2.95 14.66 10.31
CA ASP A 83 -3.99 14.25 9.34
C ASP A 83 -4.13 15.22 8.15
N LEU A 84 -3.46 16.38 8.18
CA LEU A 84 -3.44 17.29 7.03
C LEU A 84 -2.66 16.67 5.86
N GLU A 85 -3.26 16.74 4.66
CA GLU A 85 -2.61 16.31 3.42
C GLU A 85 -1.27 17.04 3.17
N GLY A 86 -0.41 16.42 2.34
CA GLY A 86 0.96 16.84 2.09
C GLY A 86 1.13 18.27 1.53
N VAL A 87 2.39 18.72 1.45
CA VAL A 87 2.78 20.04 0.93
C VAL A 87 2.76 20.03 -0.61
N PRO A 88 2.35 21.11 -1.30
CA PRO A 88 2.00 22.45 -0.80
C PRO A 88 0.58 22.59 -0.25
N ARG A 89 0.41 23.51 0.71
CA ARG A 89 -0.87 23.87 1.33
C ARG A 89 -1.27 25.30 0.94
N PRO A 90 -1.95 25.51 -0.20
CA PRO A 90 -2.49 26.82 -0.56
C PRO A 90 -3.48 27.25 0.53
N GLU A 91 -3.51 28.55 0.85
CA GLU A 91 -4.53 29.12 1.76
C GLU A 91 -4.44 28.70 3.25
N VAL A 92 -3.38 28.02 3.67
CA VAL A 92 -3.18 27.57 5.07
C VAL A 92 -3.35 28.68 6.12
N TYR A 93 -3.05 29.93 5.76
CA TYR A 93 -3.23 31.09 6.64
C TYR A 93 -4.71 31.41 6.93
N GLY A 94 -5.65 30.94 6.12
CA GLY A 94 -7.09 31.10 6.33
C GLY A 94 -7.71 30.03 7.23
N TRP A 95 -6.96 28.98 7.56
CA TRP A 95 -7.48 27.83 8.29
C TRP A 95 -7.58 28.08 9.80
N THR A 96 -8.43 27.29 10.47
CA THR A 96 -8.64 27.35 11.92
C THR A 96 -8.62 25.95 12.52
N VAL A 97 -7.85 25.76 13.61
CA VAL A 97 -7.93 24.54 14.44
C VAL A 97 -9.05 24.73 15.46
N LEU A 98 -10.07 23.86 15.43
CA LEU A 98 -11.10 23.78 16.46
C LEU A 98 -10.74 22.65 17.42
N THR A 99 -10.58 22.93 18.71
CA THR A 99 -10.29 21.91 19.74
C THR A 99 -11.30 21.93 20.87
N THR A 100 -11.67 20.75 21.36
CA THR A 100 -12.65 20.59 22.43
C THR A 100 -12.12 21.02 23.80
N VAL A 101 -10.80 21.06 24.00
CA VAL A 101 -10.16 21.54 25.23
C VAL A 101 -9.11 22.58 24.87
N GLN A 102 -8.92 23.58 25.73
CA GLN A 102 -7.91 24.61 25.52
C GLN A 102 -6.52 23.97 25.31
N PRO A 103 -5.80 24.30 24.24
CA PRO A 103 -4.57 23.60 23.89
C PRO A 103 -3.47 23.85 24.93
N CYS A 104 -2.75 22.79 25.30
CA CYS A 104 -1.58 22.86 26.19
C CYS A 104 -0.35 23.45 25.46
N PRO A 105 0.80 23.67 26.14
CA PRO A 105 1.99 24.27 25.51
C PRO A 105 2.48 23.51 24.26
N GLN A 106 2.43 22.18 24.26
CA GLN A 106 2.78 21.34 23.11
C GLN A 106 1.89 21.65 21.91
N CYS A 107 0.56 21.60 22.12
CA CYS A 107 -0.41 21.80 21.04
C CYS A 107 -0.40 23.24 20.53
N ALA A 108 -0.32 24.23 21.43
CA ALA A 108 -0.20 25.63 21.05
C ALA A 108 1.10 25.90 20.27
N GLY A 109 2.24 25.34 20.70
CA GLY A 109 3.50 25.43 19.96
C GLY A 109 3.42 24.82 18.57
N ALA A 110 2.80 23.64 18.44
CA ALA A 110 2.62 22.98 17.14
C ALA A 110 1.73 23.80 16.20
N ILE A 111 0.61 24.35 16.70
CA ILE A 111 -0.26 25.26 15.92
C ILE A 111 0.51 26.52 15.50
N ALA A 112 1.32 27.09 16.38
CA ALA A 112 2.14 28.25 16.05
C ALA A 112 3.14 27.98 14.91
N MET A 113 3.58 26.73 14.74
CA MET A 113 4.51 26.33 13.69
C MET A 113 3.82 25.81 12.41
N SER A 114 2.51 25.57 12.40
CA SER A 114 1.81 24.92 11.28
C SER A 114 1.39 25.85 10.13
N SER A 115 1.75 27.14 10.18
CA SER A 115 1.26 28.20 9.26
C SER A 115 -0.24 28.53 9.37
N ILE A 116 -1.02 27.76 10.13
CA ILE A 116 -2.41 28.06 10.44
C ILE A 116 -2.49 29.35 11.28
N ARG A 117 -3.54 30.16 11.09
CA ARG A 117 -3.72 31.46 11.79
C ARG A 117 -5.01 31.58 12.59
N GLY A 118 -5.82 30.53 12.67
CA GLY A 118 -6.94 30.45 13.57
C GLY A 118 -6.80 29.31 14.58
N VAL A 119 -7.18 29.57 15.82
CA VAL A 119 -7.50 28.54 16.80
C VAL A 119 -8.78 28.93 17.55
N ALA A 120 -9.72 28.01 17.69
CA ALA A 120 -10.86 28.17 18.57
C ALA A 120 -10.96 26.97 19.50
N TYR A 121 -11.23 27.21 20.78
CA TYR A 121 -11.32 26.14 21.76
C TYR A 121 -12.64 26.19 22.54
N ALA A 122 -13.12 25.02 22.95
CA ALA A 122 -14.39 24.88 23.67
C ALA A 122 -14.20 24.94 25.18
N ALA A 123 -13.74 23.86 25.80
CA ALA A 123 -13.54 23.79 27.24
C ALA A 123 -12.29 24.58 27.66
N PRO A 124 -12.37 25.45 28.67
CA PRO A 124 -11.19 26.02 29.31
C PRO A 124 -10.39 24.92 30.03
N ASP A 125 -9.07 25.07 30.06
CA ASP A 125 -8.19 24.20 30.82
C ASP A 125 -7.31 25.05 31.77
N PRO A 126 -7.78 25.31 33.00
CA PRO A 126 -7.02 26.07 33.99
C PRO A 126 -5.75 25.35 34.49
N TRP A 127 -5.58 24.06 34.20
CA TRP A 127 -4.44 23.27 34.64
C TRP A 127 -3.29 23.31 33.63
N ALA A 128 -3.56 23.03 32.35
CA ALA A 128 -2.53 22.95 31.33
C ALA A 128 -2.75 23.87 30.12
N GLY A 129 -3.88 24.57 30.02
CA GLY A 129 -4.23 25.43 28.88
C GLY A 129 -3.26 26.59 28.70
N CYS A 130 -2.75 26.78 27.47
CA CYS A 130 -1.67 27.72 27.18
C CYS A 130 -1.91 28.56 25.91
N THR A 131 -3.16 29.00 25.67
CA THR A 131 -3.45 29.90 24.53
C THR A 131 -2.76 31.27 24.63
N ARG A 132 -2.33 31.67 25.84
CA ARG A 132 -1.53 32.88 26.05
C ARG A 132 -0.17 32.81 25.35
N LEU A 133 0.39 31.61 25.14
CA LEU A 133 1.58 31.43 24.30
C LEU A 133 1.39 32.00 22.89
N LEU A 134 0.16 31.97 22.36
CA LEU A 134 -0.14 32.43 21.01
C LEU A 134 -0.28 33.96 20.89
N THR A 135 -0.45 34.65 22.03
CA THR A 135 -0.83 36.07 22.08
C THR A 135 0.18 36.94 22.83
N ASP A 136 0.79 36.43 23.89
CA ASP A 136 1.67 37.20 24.78
C ASP A 136 3.17 36.98 24.48
N ASP A 137 3.56 35.87 23.86
CA ASP A 137 4.97 35.58 23.56
C ASP A 137 5.51 36.49 22.42
N PRO A 138 6.68 37.14 22.57
CA PRO A 138 7.20 38.09 21.58
C PRO A 138 7.49 37.51 20.19
N TYR A 139 7.81 36.21 20.11
CA TYR A 139 8.07 35.54 18.83
C TYR A 139 6.77 35.04 18.22
N VAL A 140 5.93 34.36 19.00
CA VAL A 140 4.70 33.74 18.48
C VAL A 140 3.64 34.78 18.13
N SER A 141 3.48 35.83 18.94
CA SER A 141 2.49 36.90 18.72
C SER A 141 2.61 37.58 17.34
N ARG A 142 3.84 37.72 16.82
CA ARG A 142 4.11 38.27 15.47
C ARG A 142 3.50 37.46 14.34
N LYS A 143 3.12 36.20 14.58
CA LYS A 143 2.45 35.36 13.59
C LYS A 143 0.97 35.75 13.39
N GLY A 144 0.37 36.53 14.29
CA GLY A 144 -1.00 37.02 14.15
C GLY A 144 -2.06 35.90 14.22
N ILE A 145 -1.87 34.94 15.12
CA ILE A 145 -2.82 33.83 15.32
C ILE A 145 -4.04 34.35 16.08
N ARG A 146 -5.23 34.19 15.51
CA ARG A 146 -6.51 34.53 16.16
C ARG A 146 -6.92 33.41 17.11
N VAL A 147 -7.24 33.79 18.35
CA VAL A 147 -7.70 32.87 19.39
C VAL A 147 -9.16 33.18 19.72
N GLU A 148 -10.05 32.21 19.53
CA GLU A 148 -11.50 32.36 19.71
C GLU A 148 -12.07 31.31 20.68
N ARG A 149 -13.31 31.53 21.14
CA ARG A 149 -14.06 30.60 22.00
C ARG A 149 -15.20 29.97 21.19
N ALA A 150 -15.47 28.69 21.43
CA ALA A 150 -16.65 28.02 20.89
C ALA A 150 -17.96 28.65 21.40
N PRO A 151 -19.11 28.40 20.76
CA PRO A 151 -20.43 28.72 21.33
C PRO A 151 -20.62 28.09 22.72
N GLU A 152 -21.34 28.75 23.62
CA GLU A 152 -21.46 28.34 25.04
C GLU A 152 -21.94 26.89 25.21
N VAL A 153 -22.90 26.45 24.39
CA VAL A 153 -23.42 25.08 24.43
C VAL A 153 -22.35 24.03 24.11
N VAL A 154 -21.43 24.36 23.20
CA VAL A 154 -20.28 23.51 22.83
C VAL A 154 -19.25 23.52 23.95
N GLN A 155 -18.97 24.68 24.54
CA GLN A 155 -18.05 24.80 25.68
C GLN A 155 -18.50 23.92 26.84
N ARG A 156 -19.79 23.96 27.19
CA ARG A 156 -20.37 23.18 28.29
C ARG A 156 -20.33 21.67 28.02
N ALA A 157 -20.69 21.25 26.81
CA ALA A 157 -20.64 19.84 26.43
C ALA A 157 -19.20 19.28 26.49
N ALA A 158 -18.25 20.01 25.90
CA ALA A 158 -16.85 19.61 25.89
C ALA A 158 -16.24 19.57 27.31
N LEU A 159 -16.54 20.57 28.14
CA LEU A 159 -16.01 20.66 29.50
C LEU A 159 -16.49 19.48 30.36
N ARG A 160 -17.79 19.18 30.33
CA ARG A 160 -18.35 18.06 31.09
C ARG A 160 -17.82 16.72 30.61
N LEU A 161 -17.64 16.54 29.30
CA LEU A 161 -17.07 15.32 28.74
C LEU A 161 -15.61 15.12 29.17
N ALA A 162 -14.79 16.18 29.10
CA ALA A 162 -13.41 16.15 29.57
C ALA A 162 -13.33 15.84 31.07
N LEU A 163 -14.15 16.50 31.90
CA LEU A 163 -14.20 16.26 33.35
C LEU A 163 -14.58 14.81 33.69
N VAL A 164 -15.59 14.23 33.03
CA VAL A 164 -15.93 12.81 33.23
C VAL A 164 -14.77 11.90 32.83
N SER A 165 -14.07 12.25 31.75
CA SER A 165 -12.87 11.51 31.34
C SER A 165 -11.75 11.59 32.37
N PHE A 166 -11.49 12.75 32.96
CA PHE A 166 -10.46 12.91 34.01
C PHE A 166 -10.82 12.13 35.28
N LEU A 167 -12.09 12.17 35.70
CA LEU A 167 -12.57 11.37 36.84
C LEU A 167 -12.33 9.87 36.62
N ARG A 168 -12.52 9.37 35.40
CA ARG A 168 -12.25 7.97 35.03
C ARG A 168 -10.78 7.57 35.17
N GLU A 169 -9.86 8.48 34.87
CA GLU A 169 -8.41 8.24 35.01
C GLU A 169 -7.93 8.38 36.47
N GLY A 170 -8.85 8.51 37.43
CA GLY A 170 -8.54 8.50 38.86
C GLY A 170 -8.31 9.88 39.47
N HIS A 171 -8.60 10.96 38.74
CA HIS A 171 -8.62 12.31 39.35
C HIS A 171 -9.83 12.43 40.28
N ASP A 172 -9.61 12.80 41.54
CA ASP A 172 -10.67 12.93 42.54
C ASP A 172 -11.03 14.39 42.84
N ARG A 173 -12.20 14.58 43.45
CA ARG A 173 -12.77 15.91 43.74
C ARG A 173 -11.88 16.75 44.66
N LEU A 174 -11.17 16.12 45.58
CA LEU A 174 -10.30 16.79 46.55
C LEU A 174 -8.86 16.87 46.06
N GLY A 175 -8.57 16.31 44.89
CA GLY A 175 -7.24 16.29 44.30
C GLY A 175 -6.82 17.65 43.75
N PRO A 176 -5.50 17.90 43.67
CA PRO A 176 -4.96 19.18 43.22
C PRO A 176 -5.42 19.55 41.81
N PHE A 177 -5.72 18.57 40.95
CA PHE A 177 -6.20 18.81 39.59
C PHE A 177 -7.58 19.52 39.56
N LEU A 178 -8.61 18.95 40.21
CA LEU A 178 -9.98 19.47 40.08
C LEU A 178 -10.20 20.81 40.81
N THR A 179 -9.37 21.16 41.80
CA THR A 179 -9.43 22.49 42.46
C THR A 179 -9.17 23.66 41.51
N HIS A 180 -8.47 23.43 40.38
CA HIS A 180 -8.25 24.46 39.37
C HIS A 180 -9.53 24.80 38.59
N PHE A 181 -10.58 23.99 38.70
CA PHE A 181 -11.87 24.16 38.03
C PHE A 181 -12.94 24.81 38.93
N ASP A 182 -12.58 25.43 40.05
CA ASP A 182 -13.55 26.08 40.98
C ASP A 182 -14.47 27.11 40.30
N LYS A 183 -13.98 27.80 39.26
CA LYS A 183 -14.78 28.73 38.44
C LYS A 183 -15.90 28.04 37.64
N TYR A 184 -15.85 26.72 37.53
CA TYR A 184 -16.76 25.85 36.80
C TYR A 184 -17.44 24.83 37.74
N ALA A 185 -17.63 25.19 39.01
CA ALA A 185 -18.16 24.29 40.04
C ALA A 185 -19.46 23.58 39.64
N GLU A 186 -20.37 24.27 38.95
CA GLU A 186 -21.62 23.67 38.46
C GLU A 186 -21.37 22.50 37.48
N ASP A 187 -20.46 22.69 36.53
CA ASP A 187 -20.09 21.67 35.53
C ASP A 187 -19.30 20.53 36.17
N VAL A 188 -18.45 20.83 37.16
CA VAL A 188 -17.75 19.81 37.97
C VAL A 188 -18.75 18.95 38.74
N GLN A 189 -19.72 19.56 39.44
CA GLN A 189 -20.77 18.82 40.14
C GLN A 189 -21.62 17.99 39.17
N PHE A 190 -21.88 18.50 37.98
CA PHE A 190 -22.63 17.77 36.95
C PHE A 190 -21.84 16.56 36.44
N ALA A 191 -20.56 16.73 36.12
CA ALA A 191 -19.66 15.67 35.67
C ALA A 191 -19.50 14.57 36.73
N LEU A 192 -19.37 14.94 38.01
CA LEU A 192 -19.33 13.98 39.12
C LEU A 192 -20.59 13.11 39.15
N ARG A 193 -21.79 13.71 39.06
CA ARG A 193 -23.05 12.93 39.02
C ARG A 193 -23.11 11.99 37.81
N LEU A 194 -22.65 12.43 36.63
CA LEU A 194 -22.60 11.58 35.44
C LEU A 194 -21.62 10.41 35.59
N HIS A 195 -20.48 10.66 36.24
CA HIS A 195 -19.45 9.66 36.52
C HIS A 195 -19.93 8.64 37.56
N ASP A 196 -20.36 9.11 38.73
CA ASP A 196 -20.84 8.27 39.85
C ASP A 196 -22.09 7.46 39.45
N GLY A 197 -23.00 8.08 38.69
CA GLY A 197 -24.18 7.42 38.15
C GLY A 197 -23.91 6.50 36.96
N GLY A 198 -22.66 6.39 36.50
CA GLY A 198 -22.26 5.52 35.38
C GLY A 198 -22.93 5.86 34.05
N THR A 199 -23.50 7.06 33.87
CA THR A 199 -24.33 7.39 32.71
C THR A 199 -23.53 7.34 31.42
N LEU A 200 -22.39 8.05 31.34
CA LEU A 200 -21.54 7.99 30.16
C LEU A 200 -20.82 6.64 30.02
N ALA A 201 -20.57 5.93 31.12
CA ALA A 201 -20.01 4.58 31.09
C ALA A 201 -20.99 3.58 30.43
N ALA A 202 -22.29 3.67 30.77
CA ALA A 202 -23.34 2.88 30.14
C ALA A 202 -23.50 3.20 28.65
N LEU A 203 -23.45 4.49 28.28
CA LEU A 203 -23.46 4.93 26.87
C LEU A 203 -22.26 4.38 26.10
N ARG A 204 -21.06 4.45 26.71
CA ARG A 204 -19.84 3.84 26.16
C ARG A 204 -19.99 2.33 25.97
N GLY A 205 -20.48 1.63 26.98
CA GLY A 205 -20.60 0.17 26.97
C GLY A 205 -21.47 -0.39 25.83
N ARG A 206 -22.40 0.41 25.31
CA ARG A 206 -23.24 0.05 24.16
C ARG A 206 -22.86 0.77 22.85
N GLY A 207 -21.75 1.50 22.82
CA GLY A 207 -21.32 2.25 21.64
C GLY A 207 -22.33 3.32 21.20
N ALA A 208 -22.96 4.01 22.15
CA ALA A 208 -23.98 5.01 21.85
C ALA A 208 -23.43 6.14 20.94
N PRO A 209 -24.24 6.68 20.02
CA PRO A 209 -23.83 7.80 19.18
C PRO A 209 -23.62 9.08 20.00
N LEU A 210 -22.85 10.02 19.43
CA LEU A 210 -22.54 11.32 20.05
C LEU A 210 -23.80 12.05 20.54
N VAL A 211 -24.91 11.99 19.79
CA VAL A 211 -26.14 12.72 20.14
C VAL A 211 -26.71 12.32 21.50
N GLU A 212 -26.63 11.03 21.86
CA GLU A 212 -27.08 10.54 23.16
C GLU A 212 -26.12 10.99 24.27
N ALA A 213 -24.81 10.99 24.00
CA ALA A 213 -23.82 11.54 24.91
C ALA A 213 -24.03 13.04 25.14
N LEU A 214 -24.31 13.82 24.09
CA LEU A 214 -24.62 15.25 24.19
C LEU A 214 -25.90 15.49 25.00
N ALA A 215 -26.92 14.67 24.81
CA ALA A 215 -28.15 14.78 25.59
C ALA A 215 -27.89 14.57 27.09
N ALA A 216 -27.08 13.57 27.44
CA ALA A 216 -26.66 13.33 28.82
C ALA A 216 -25.79 14.47 29.38
N LEU A 217 -24.79 14.93 28.61
CA LEU A 217 -23.87 16.00 28.98
C LEU A 217 -24.60 17.34 29.22
N LEU A 218 -25.63 17.63 28.43
CA LEU A 218 -26.39 18.88 28.52
C LEU A 218 -27.62 18.78 29.43
N GLY A 219 -28.03 17.56 29.82
CA GLY A 219 -29.22 17.31 30.64
C GLY A 219 -30.54 17.60 29.92
N LYS A 220 -30.54 17.60 28.59
CA LYS A 220 -31.72 17.86 27.75
C LYS A 220 -31.56 17.19 26.37
N PRO A 221 -32.64 16.84 25.67
CA PRO A 221 -32.56 16.33 24.30
C PRO A 221 -31.81 17.27 23.36
N VAL A 222 -31.05 16.70 22.43
CA VAL A 222 -30.33 17.41 21.37
C VAL A 222 -30.79 16.85 20.04
N GLU A 223 -31.34 17.71 19.18
CA GLU A 223 -31.75 17.34 17.82
C GLU A 223 -30.62 17.69 16.85
N VAL A 224 -30.26 16.73 16.00
CA VAL A 224 -29.31 16.89 14.91
C VAL A 224 -29.97 16.32 13.66
N GLU A 225 -30.49 17.16 12.77
CA GLU A 225 -31.08 16.71 11.51
C GLU A 225 -30.02 16.67 10.40
N GLY A 226 -29.91 15.54 9.70
CA GLY A 226 -29.06 15.43 8.50
C GLY A 226 -27.61 15.00 8.75
N GLY A 227 -27.33 14.27 9.82
CA GLY A 227 -26.02 13.67 10.01
C GLY A 227 -25.93 12.81 11.25
N CYS A 228 -26.39 11.55 11.15
CA CYS A 228 -25.69 10.50 11.87
C CYS A 228 -24.26 10.54 11.36
N TRP A 229 -23.36 11.22 12.08
CA TRP A 229 -21.98 10.80 12.10
C TRP A 229 -22.04 9.48 12.85
N PRO A 230 -22.03 8.30 12.20
CA PRO A 230 -21.78 7.09 12.96
C PRO A 230 -20.55 7.37 13.82
N LEU A 231 -20.40 6.73 14.97
CA LEU A 231 -19.03 6.44 15.41
C LEU A 231 -18.39 5.86 14.15
N GLU A 232 -17.56 6.62 13.42
CA GLU A 232 -16.72 6.00 12.41
C GLU A 232 -16.00 4.98 13.26
N PRO A 233 -16.31 3.68 13.10
CA PRO A 233 -15.57 2.71 13.84
C PRO A 233 -14.15 2.96 13.35
N GLU A 234 -13.22 3.25 14.25
CA GLU A 234 -11.93 2.61 14.00
C GLU A 234 -12.25 1.15 13.76
N PRO A 235 -11.65 0.54 12.72
CA PRO A 235 -11.99 -0.80 12.30
C PRO A 235 -12.19 -1.64 13.55
N LEU A 236 -13.45 -2.05 13.81
CA LEU A 236 -13.77 -2.98 14.88
C LEU A 236 -12.75 -4.10 14.72
N GLU A 237 -11.94 -4.37 15.74
CA GLU A 237 -11.21 -5.63 15.77
C GLU A 237 -12.26 -6.73 15.52
N PRO A 238 -12.00 -7.71 14.63
CA PRO A 238 -12.87 -8.87 14.56
C PRO A 238 -12.90 -9.49 15.95
N ASP A 239 -14.10 -9.65 16.51
CA ASP A 239 -14.43 -10.36 17.75
C ASP A 239 -13.25 -10.83 18.62
N GLY A 240 -12.96 -10.11 19.69
CA GLY A 240 -12.46 -10.67 20.96
C GLY A 240 -11.21 -11.55 20.94
N ALA A 241 -10.44 -11.60 19.85
CA ALA A 241 -9.18 -12.31 19.77
C ALA A 241 -8.10 -11.29 19.39
N ALA A 242 -7.11 -11.15 20.26
CA ALA A 242 -5.91 -10.40 19.95
C ALA A 242 -5.37 -10.83 18.57
N PRO A 243 -4.93 -9.89 17.72
CA PRO A 243 -4.52 -10.20 16.36
C PRO A 243 -3.39 -11.24 16.41
N LYS A 244 -3.57 -12.36 15.70
CA LYS A 244 -2.49 -13.31 15.43
C LYS A 244 -1.57 -12.72 14.37
N LEU A 245 -0.80 -11.71 14.78
CA LEU A 245 0.26 -11.10 13.95
C LEU A 245 1.45 -12.05 13.73
N SER A 246 1.41 -13.26 14.28
CA SER A 246 2.41 -14.30 14.09
C SER A 246 1.87 -15.41 13.19
N PRO A 247 2.65 -15.85 12.18
CA PRO A 247 2.30 -17.00 11.34
C PRO A 247 2.00 -18.23 12.20
N SER A 248 0.80 -18.80 12.08
CA SER A 248 0.54 -20.14 12.60
C SER A 248 1.48 -21.14 11.90
N PRO A 249 2.18 -22.01 12.65
CA PRO A 249 3.11 -22.98 12.05
C PRO A 249 2.41 -24.08 11.22
N ASN A 250 1.09 -24.23 11.34
CA ASN A 250 0.32 -25.30 10.71
C ASN A 250 -0.70 -24.78 9.67
N ARG A 251 -0.25 -24.11 8.61
CA ARG A 251 -1.14 -23.59 7.56
C ARG A 251 -1.63 -24.72 6.64
N THR A 252 -2.90 -24.69 6.26
CA THR A 252 -3.55 -25.71 5.39
C THR A 252 -3.56 -25.33 3.91
N GLY A 253 -3.32 -24.06 3.59
CA GLY A 253 -3.27 -23.54 2.23
C GLY A 253 -3.00 -22.03 2.18
N ARG A 254 -3.30 -21.39 1.05
CA ARG A 254 -3.23 -19.93 0.88
C ARG A 254 -4.50 -19.39 0.23
N ALA A 255 -4.89 -18.18 0.59
CA ALA A 255 -6.02 -17.49 -0.03
C ALA A 255 -5.75 -15.99 -0.20
N CYS A 256 -6.37 -15.38 -1.20
CA CYS A 256 -6.28 -13.95 -1.49
C CYS A 256 -7.62 -13.40 -2.01
N VAL A 257 -7.74 -12.07 -2.09
CA VAL A 257 -8.93 -11.39 -2.64
C VAL A 257 -8.63 -10.61 -3.90
N TYR A 258 -9.58 -10.62 -4.82
CA TYR A 258 -9.66 -9.69 -5.95
C TYR A 258 -10.77 -8.67 -5.68
N VAL A 259 -10.37 -7.43 -5.38
CA VAL A 259 -11.30 -6.33 -5.10
C VAL A 259 -11.16 -5.27 -6.18
N GLU A 260 -12.22 -5.05 -6.94
CA GLU A 260 -12.25 -4.07 -8.03
C GLU A 260 -13.13 -2.86 -7.67
N HIS A 261 -12.60 -1.65 -7.88
CA HIS A 261 -13.31 -0.39 -7.71
C HIS A 261 -12.87 0.61 -8.78
N GLY A 262 -13.82 1.18 -9.53
CA GLY A 262 -13.52 2.20 -10.55
C GLY A 262 -12.59 1.71 -11.67
N GLY A 263 -12.58 0.41 -11.99
CA GLY A 263 -11.67 -0.18 -12.97
C GLY A 263 -10.23 -0.34 -12.48
N GLN A 264 -10.00 -0.19 -11.17
CA GLN A 264 -8.74 -0.45 -10.50
C GLN A 264 -8.89 -1.61 -9.51
N VAL A 265 -7.80 -2.31 -9.22
CA VAL A 265 -7.73 -3.44 -8.32
C VAL A 265 -6.96 -3.05 -7.07
N LEU A 266 -7.49 -3.39 -5.90
CA LEU A 266 -6.81 -3.19 -4.62
C LEU A 266 -5.61 -4.13 -4.52
N MET A 267 -4.44 -3.58 -4.25
CA MET A 267 -3.21 -4.36 -4.06
C MET A 267 -2.45 -3.87 -2.83
N THR A 268 -1.74 -4.79 -2.18
CA THR A 268 -0.82 -4.52 -1.07
C THR A 268 0.62 -4.62 -1.54
N GLY A 269 1.52 -3.84 -0.94
CA GLY A 269 2.93 -3.91 -1.28
C GLY A 269 3.67 -5.01 -0.54
N LEU A 270 4.63 -5.61 -1.24
CA LEU A 270 5.54 -6.60 -0.67
C LEU A 270 6.71 -5.92 0.04
N GLU A 271 7.21 -6.48 1.14
CA GLU A 271 8.38 -5.99 1.89
C GLU A 271 9.62 -5.80 1.01
N TRP A 272 9.83 -6.74 0.08
CA TRP A 272 10.94 -6.74 -0.87
C TRP A 272 10.68 -5.87 -2.11
N GLY A 273 9.58 -5.12 -2.06
CA GLY A 273 9.05 -4.33 -3.13
C GLY A 273 8.19 -5.13 -4.11
N GLY A 274 7.01 -4.60 -4.43
CA GLY A 274 6.09 -5.16 -5.42
C GLY A 274 4.68 -4.69 -5.10
N TRP A 275 3.71 -5.12 -5.90
CA TRP A 275 2.30 -5.11 -5.53
C TRP A 275 1.77 -6.51 -5.74
N THR A 276 0.95 -7.01 -4.83
CA THR A 276 0.27 -8.30 -4.97
C THR A 276 -1.18 -8.19 -4.49
N LEU A 277 -2.00 -9.20 -4.80
CA LEU A 277 -3.35 -9.26 -4.25
C LEU A 277 -3.27 -9.49 -2.73
N PRO A 278 -4.12 -8.83 -1.93
CA PRO A 278 -4.12 -9.03 -0.48
C PRO A 278 -4.44 -10.49 -0.16
N GLY A 279 -3.59 -11.16 0.61
CA GLY A 279 -3.71 -12.59 0.84
C GLY A 279 -2.54 -13.26 1.54
N GLY A 280 -2.84 -14.32 2.27
CA GLY A 280 -1.87 -15.04 3.08
C GLY A 280 -2.25 -16.50 3.34
N GLY A 281 -1.95 -16.98 4.54
CA GLY A 281 -2.10 -18.39 4.91
C GLY A 281 -3.51 -18.70 5.39
N ILE A 282 -4.00 -19.92 5.13
CA ILE A 282 -5.26 -20.42 5.71
C ILE A 282 -4.92 -21.14 7.01
N ASP A 283 -5.52 -20.71 8.12
CA ASP A 283 -5.38 -21.36 9.43
C ASP A 283 -6.18 -22.69 9.50
N PRO A 284 -5.82 -23.66 10.38
CA PRO A 284 -6.48 -24.98 10.45
C PRO A 284 -8.01 -24.97 10.62
N GLU A 285 -8.55 -23.95 11.29
CA GLU A 285 -9.98 -23.83 11.60
C GLU A 285 -10.68 -22.80 10.69
N GLU A 286 -9.99 -22.30 9.67
CA GLU A 286 -10.44 -21.22 8.80
C GLU A 286 -10.70 -21.74 7.38
N THR A 287 -11.77 -21.27 6.75
CA THR A 287 -12.01 -21.51 5.32
C THR A 287 -11.15 -20.59 4.46
N GLY A 288 -10.93 -20.95 3.18
CA GLY A 288 -10.21 -20.08 2.25
C GLY A 288 -10.86 -18.69 2.08
N ALA A 289 -12.20 -18.61 2.15
CA ALA A 289 -12.91 -17.35 2.03
C ALA A 289 -12.71 -16.46 3.28
N GLU A 290 -12.77 -17.05 4.48
CA GLU A 290 -12.49 -16.36 5.73
C GLU A 290 -11.04 -15.84 5.78
N ALA A 291 -10.09 -16.68 5.37
CA ALA A 291 -8.69 -16.30 5.26
C ALA A 291 -8.48 -15.12 4.30
N ALA A 292 -9.12 -15.17 3.13
CA ALA A 292 -9.05 -14.08 2.15
C ALA A 292 -9.60 -12.75 2.72
N VAL A 293 -10.74 -12.80 3.42
CA VAL A 293 -11.35 -11.63 4.07
C VAL A 293 -10.46 -11.08 5.20
N ARG A 294 -9.89 -11.97 6.03
CA ARG A 294 -8.97 -11.59 7.11
C ARG A 294 -7.73 -10.91 6.55
N GLU A 295 -7.07 -11.51 5.57
CA GLU A 295 -5.83 -10.99 4.98
C GLU A 295 -6.07 -9.67 4.22
N ALA A 296 -7.23 -9.52 3.56
CA ALA A 296 -7.63 -8.23 2.99
C ALA A 296 -7.70 -7.11 4.03
N TRP A 297 -8.17 -7.45 5.24
CA TRP A 297 -8.20 -6.52 6.34
C TRP A 297 -6.81 -6.32 6.95
N GLU A 298 -6.04 -7.37 7.23
CA GLU A 298 -4.70 -7.29 7.85
C GLU A 298 -3.69 -6.54 6.98
N GLU A 299 -3.64 -6.86 5.69
CA GLU A 299 -2.63 -6.34 4.77
C GLU A 299 -3.06 -5.01 4.13
N CYS A 300 -4.36 -4.74 3.97
CA CYS A 300 -4.86 -3.54 3.30
C CYS A 300 -5.79 -2.66 4.12
N GLY A 301 -6.25 -3.11 5.29
CA GLY A 301 -7.33 -2.46 6.04
C GLY A 301 -8.67 -2.48 5.30
N ALA A 302 -8.84 -3.38 4.32
CA ALA A 302 -10.02 -3.48 3.49
C ALA A 302 -11.03 -4.45 4.10
N ARG A 303 -12.23 -3.94 4.41
CA ARG A 303 -13.40 -4.78 4.72
C ARG A 303 -14.07 -5.16 3.42
N VAL A 304 -14.22 -6.45 3.19
CA VAL A 304 -14.70 -6.98 1.91
C VAL A 304 -15.72 -8.09 2.13
N GLU A 305 -16.63 -8.23 1.18
CA GLU A 305 -17.61 -9.32 1.12
C GLU A 305 -17.28 -10.19 -0.09
N VAL A 306 -17.09 -11.49 0.09
CA VAL A 306 -16.87 -12.43 -1.03
C VAL A 306 -18.15 -12.54 -1.86
N THR A 307 -18.03 -12.33 -3.17
CA THR A 307 -19.17 -12.25 -4.09
C THR A 307 -19.32 -13.44 -5.03
N GLY A 308 -18.38 -14.39 -5.02
CA GLY A 308 -18.40 -15.51 -5.96
C GLY A 308 -17.38 -16.60 -5.63
N GLU A 309 -17.34 -17.61 -6.49
CA GLU A 309 -16.44 -18.76 -6.34
C GLU A 309 -14.97 -18.38 -6.52
N ALA A 310 -14.09 -19.13 -5.85
CA ALA A 310 -12.66 -18.93 -5.94
C ALA A 310 -12.09 -19.38 -7.29
N VAL A 311 -11.08 -18.67 -7.75
CA VAL A 311 -10.19 -19.11 -8.83
C VAL A 311 -8.90 -19.64 -8.21
N THR A 312 -8.44 -20.82 -8.63
CA THR A 312 -7.14 -21.35 -8.22
C THR A 312 -6.01 -20.66 -8.97
N LEU A 313 -5.14 -19.98 -8.22
CA LEU A 313 -3.92 -19.36 -8.72
C LEU A 313 -2.72 -20.23 -8.38
N ARG A 314 -1.80 -20.40 -9.34
CA ARG A 314 -0.55 -21.12 -9.10
C ARG A 314 0.48 -20.16 -8.51
N GLY A 315 1.02 -20.50 -7.35
CA GLY A 315 2.13 -19.77 -6.73
C GLY A 315 3.46 -20.06 -7.41
N SER A 316 4.39 -19.09 -7.38
CA SER A 316 5.75 -19.24 -7.90
C SER A 316 6.58 -20.29 -7.15
N SER A 317 6.22 -20.60 -5.89
CA SER A 317 6.84 -21.65 -5.07
C SER A 317 6.16 -23.01 -5.19
N GLY A 318 5.22 -23.18 -6.13
CA GLY A 318 4.51 -24.44 -6.38
C GLY A 318 3.29 -24.71 -5.48
N ALA A 319 2.99 -23.82 -4.51
CA ALA A 319 1.78 -23.90 -3.71
C ALA A 319 0.66 -23.06 -4.34
N ASP A 320 -0.51 -23.68 -4.56
CA ASP A 320 -1.68 -23.01 -5.09
C ASP A 320 -2.31 -22.07 -4.05
N SER A 321 -2.96 -21.01 -4.52
CA SER A 321 -3.70 -20.04 -3.71
C SER A 321 -5.12 -19.87 -4.26
N LEU A 322 -6.11 -19.85 -3.38
CA LEU A 322 -7.51 -19.60 -3.74
C LEU A 322 -7.78 -18.10 -3.77
N CYS A 323 -8.16 -17.56 -4.92
CA CYS A 323 -8.48 -16.15 -5.09
C CYS A 323 -9.99 -15.92 -5.16
N TYR A 324 -10.53 -15.15 -4.22
CA TYR A 324 -11.96 -14.87 -4.14
C TYR A 324 -12.28 -13.50 -4.73
N PRO A 325 -13.26 -13.37 -5.64
CA PRO A 325 -13.79 -12.07 -6.03
C PRO A 325 -14.55 -11.48 -4.85
N ALA A 326 -14.28 -10.21 -4.52
CA ALA A 326 -14.88 -9.57 -3.36
C ALA A 326 -15.26 -8.10 -3.64
N ARG A 327 -16.32 -7.66 -2.97
CA ARG A 327 -16.82 -6.29 -3.00
C ARG A 327 -16.28 -5.52 -1.80
N LEU A 328 -15.70 -4.36 -2.05
CA LEU A 328 -15.26 -3.46 -0.98
C LEU A 328 -16.47 -2.91 -0.21
N LEU A 329 -16.45 -3.05 1.11
CA LEU A 329 -17.41 -2.45 2.03
C LEU A 329 -16.88 -1.15 2.63
N SER A 330 -15.63 -1.18 3.10
CA SER A 330 -14.91 -0.01 3.62
C SER A 330 -13.41 -0.19 3.53
N LEU A 331 -12.66 0.91 3.56
CA LEU A 331 -11.20 0.91 3.58
C LEU A 331 -10.72 1.72 4.79
N SER A 332 -9.73 1.18 5.50
CA SER A 332 -9.07 1.78 6.65
C SER A 332 -7.55 1.61 6.50
N PRO A 333 -6.71 2.29 7.29
CA PRO A 333 -5.27 2.02 7.27
C PRO A 333 -4.97 0.55 7.55
N SER A 334 -4.03 -0.04 6.79
CA SER A 334 -3.55 -1.41 6.96
C SER A 334 -3.07 -1.64 8.41
N PRO A 335 -3.64 -2.62 9.15
CA PRO A 335 -3.15 -3.06 10.46
C PRO A 335 -1.68 -3.46 10.46
N GLU A 336 -1.21 -4.14 9.40
CA GLU A 336 0.20 -4.50 9.24
C GLU A 336 1.09 -3.34 8.79
N GLY A 337 0.50 -2.17 8.50
CA GLY A 337 1.23 -1.00 8.00
C GLY A 337 1.79 -1.19 6.59
N ARG A 338 1.31 -2.19 5.83
CA ARG A 338 1.74 -2.39 4.45
C ARG A 338 1.21 -1.28 3.55
N PRO A 339 1.98 -0.85 2.54
CA PRO A 339 1.50 0.14 1.58
C PRO A 339 0.36 -0.46 0.73
N VAL A 340 -0.67 0.35 0.47
CA VAL A 340 -1.89 -0.05 -0.25
C VAL A 340 -2.06 0.84 -1.48
N ALA A 341 -2.46 0.28 -2.62
CA ALA A 341 -2.75 1.05 -3.82
C ALA A 341 -3.90 0.48 -4.64
N TRP A 342 -4.58 1.38 -5.35
CA TRP A 342 -5.51 1.05 -6.43
C TRP A 342 -4.73 0.99 -7.75
N ILE A 343 -4.50 -0.23 -8.24
CA ILE A 343 -3.71 -0.48 -9.43
C ILE A 343 -4.63 -0.63 -10.63
N ASN A 344 -4.34 0.09 -11.71
CA ASN A 344 -4.99 -0.20 -13.00
C ASN A 344 -4.48 -1.57 -13.48
N PRO A 345 -5.34 -2.61 -13.57
CA PRO A 345 -4.93 -3.97 -13.92
C PRO A 345 -4.49 -4.10 -15.39
N ARG A 346 -4.58 -3.01 -16.15
CA ARG A 346 -4.15 -2.92 -17.55
C ARG A 346 -2.89 -2.06 -17.72
N ALA A 347 -2.39 -1.42 -16.66
CA ALA A 347 -1.21 -0.56 -16.72
C ALA A 347 0.05 -1.30 -16.24
N LEU A 348 1.04 -1.40 -17.12
CA LEU A 348 2.38 -1.88 -16.76
C LEU A 348 3.18 -0.78 -16.01
N PRO A 349 4.12 -1.14 -15.13
CA PRO A 349 4.54 -2.50 -14.75
C PRO A 349 3.66 -3.14 -13.65
N TRP A 350 2.65 -2.43 -13.16
CA TRP A 350 1.86 -2.83 -11.99
C TRP A 350 0.93 -4.03 -12.26
N ALA A 351 0.42 -4.14 -13.48
CA ALA A 351 -0.35 -5.29 -13.98
C ALA A 351 0.48 -6.58 -14.20
N ASN A 352 1.77 -6.57 -13.84
CA ASN A 352 2.70 -7.67 -14.06
C ASN A 352 2.73 -8.68 -12.90
N ASP A 353 2.02 -8.42 -11.80
CA ASP A 353 1.88 -9.39 -10.71
C ASP A 353 1.29 -10.72 -11.22
N ILE A 354 1.90 -11.82 -10.77
CA ILE A 354 1.56 -13.17 -11.24
C ILE A 354 0.14 -13.59 -10.83
N GLN A 355 -0.33 -13.15 -9.66
CA GLN A 355 -1.67 -13.48 -9.19
C GLN A 355 -2.71 -12.70 -9.99
N LEU A 356 -2.49 -11.39 -10.15
CA LEU A 356 -3.36 -10.51 -10.94
C LEU A 356 -3.50 -11.00 -12.40
N ARG A 357 -2.40 -11.39 -13.05
CA ARG A 357 -2.45 -11.97 -14.41
C ARG A 357 -3.30 -13.23 -14.50
N GLN A 358 -3.17 -14.13 -13.52
CA GLN A 358 -3.94 -15.36 -13.48
C GLN A 358 -5.43 -15.08 -13.26
N VAL A 359 -5.77 -14.11 -12.41
CA VAL A 359 -7.16 -13.68 -12.20
C VAL A 359 -7.74 -13.08 -13.48
N LEU A 360 -7.03 -12.15 -14.14
CA LEU A 360 -7.48 -11.57 -15.42
C LEU A 360 -7.67 -12.65 -16.50
N ALA A 361 -6.79 -13.64 -16.56
CA ALA A 361 -6.89 -14.75 -17.50
C ALA A 361 -8.11 -15.64 -17.23
N ALA A 362 -8.35 -16.00 -15.96
CA ALA A 362 -9.51 -16.79 -15.55
C ALA A 362 -10.84 -16.08 -15.84
N ARG A 363 -10.84 -14.74 -15.82
CA ARG A 363 -12.00 -13.90 -16.12
C ARG A 363 -12.16 -13.57 -17.61
N GLY A 364 -11.22 -13.96 -18.47
CA GLY A 364 -11.22 -13.56 -19.88
C GLY A 364 -10.98 -12.05 -20.10
N GLU A 365 -10.39 -11.37 -19.12
CA GLU A 365 -10.18 -9.92 -19.09
C GLU A 365 -8.72 -9.53 -19.38
N THR A 366 -7.85 -10.49 -19.72
CA THR A 366 -6.44 -10.23 -20.06
C THR A 366 -6.33 -9.28 -21.25
N PRO A 367 -5.72 -8.09 -21.08
CA PRO A 367 -5.47 -7.18 -22.20
C PRO A 367 -4.65 -7.87 -23.31
N PRO A 368 -4.94 -7.65 -24.60
CA PRO A 368 -4.21 -8.29 -25.70
C PRO A 368 -2.69 -8.11 -25.64
N GLY A 369 -2.22 -6.95 -25.14
CA GLY A 369 -0.78 -6.68 -24.96
C GLY A 369 -0.13 -7.47 -23.82
N LEU A 370 -0.92 -7.99 -22.87
CA LEU A 370 -0.46 -8.82 -21.74
C LEU A 370 -0.68 -10.32 -21.98
N ALA A 371 -1.41 -10.68 -23.03
CA ALA A 371 -1.67 -12.07 -23.37
C ALA A 371 -0.35 -12.78 -23.76
N LEU A 372 -0.12 -13.94 -23.14
CA LEU A 372 1.03 -14.78 -23.48
C LEU A 372 0.86 -15.36 -24.89
N PRO A 373 1.87 -15.26 -25.77
CA PRO A 373 1.84 -15.94 -27.06
C PRO A 373 1.57 -17.44 -26.88
N GLY A 374 0.77 -18.05 -27.76
CA GLY A 374 0.35 -19.45 -27.60
C GLY A 374 1.53 -20.42 -27.42
N ARG A 375 2.61 -20.25 -28.19
CA ARG A 375 3.82 -21.09 -28.06
C ARG A 375 4.53 -20.91 -26.71
N VAL A 376 4.50 -19.70 -26.13
CA VAL A 376 5.07 -19.44 -24.80
C VAL A 376 4.27 -20.21 -23.74
N GLN A 377 2.94 -20.22 -23.83
CA GLN A 377 2.10 -21.00 -22.91
C GLN A 377 2.41 -22.50 -23.01
N VAL A 378 2.58 -23.03 -24.22
CA VAL A 378 2.95 -24.44 -24.44
C VAL A 378 4.34 -24.74 -23.87
N ALA A 379 5.31 -23.83 -24.02
CA ALA A 379 6.66 -23.96 -23.48
C ALA A 379 6.68 -24.02 -21.94
N LEU A 380 5.92 -23.12 -21.28
CA LEU A 380 5.77 -23.09 -19.83
C LEU A 380 5.04 -24.33 -19.31
N GLY A 381 4.03 -24.81 -20.03
CA GLY A 381 3.36 -26.08 -19.71
C GLY A 381 4.30 -27.28 -19.84
N ALA A 382 5.20 -27.29 -20.83
CA ALA A 382 6.23 -28.32 -20.96
C ALA A 382 7.26 -28.27 -19.82
N ALA A 383 7.66 -27.07 -19.39
CA ALA A 383 8.53 -26.87 -18.23
C ALA A 383 7.91 -27.46 -16.96
N GLY A 384 6.64 -27.15 -16.69
CA GLY A 384 5.91 -27.70 -15.55
C GLY A 384 5.84 -29.23 -15.55
N ARG A 385 5.61 -29.87 -16.71
CA ARG A 385 5.60 -31.34 -16.82
C ARG A 385 6.95 -31.99 -16.56
N LEU A 386 8.04 -31.31 -16.88
CA LEU A 386 9.41 -31.78 -16.68
C LEU A 386 9.99 -31.37 -15.32
N GLY A 387 9.24 -30.64 -14.50
CA GLY A 387 9.75 -30.06 -13.25
C GLY A 387 10.91 -29.09 -13.48
N PHE A 388 10.97 -28.45 -14.64
CA PHE A 388 12.02 -27.50 -14.99
C PHE A 388 11.59 -26.09 -14.57
N ASP A 389 12.30 -25.51 -13.60
CA ASP A 389 12.00 -24.23 -12.96
C ASP A 389 12.88 -23.07 -13.44
N ARG A 390 13.85 -23.33 -14.34
CA ARG A 390 14.79 -22.34 -14.87
C ARG A 390 14.40 -21.83 -16.26
N THR A 391 13.13 -21.52 -16.47
CA THR A 391 12.66 -20.85 -17.70
C THR A 391 12.88 -19.34 -17.62
N SER A 392 13.14 -18.69 -18.75
CA SER A 392 13.22 -17.22 -18.80
C SER A 392 11.98 -16.56 -18.23
N SER A 393 12.16 -15.44 -17.52
CA SER A 393 11.04 -14.67 -16.97
C SER A 393 10.13 -14.12 -18.07
N LEU A 394 8.89 -13.77 -17.70
CA LEU A 394 7.95 -13.18 -18.66
C LEU A 394 8.43 -11.80 -19.12
N GLU A 395 9.10 -11.08 -18.25
CA GLU A 395 9.68 -9.76 -18.42
C GLU A 395 10.84 -9.81 -19.43
N THR A 396 11.81 -10.71 -19.23
CA THR A 396 12.87 -10.93 -20.22
C THR A 396 12.27 -11.39 -21.55
N GLY A 397 11.28 -12.29 -21.54
CA GLY A 397 10.56 -12.71 -22.74
C GLY A 397 9.92 -11.57 -23.54
N GLN A 398 9.28 -10.61 -22.86
CA GLN A 398 8.69 -9.43 -23.51
C GLN A 398 9.76 -8.51 -24.13
N LEU A 399 10.90 -8.35 -23.46
CA LEU A 399 12.05 -7.63 -24.00
C LEU A 399 12.58 -8.33 -25.26
N LEU A 400 12.76 -9.66 -25.21
CA LEU A 400 13.22 -10.46 -26.36
C LEU A 400 12.28 -10.33 -27.56
N ARG A 401 10.97 -10.42 -27.34
CA ARG A 401 9.97 -10.23 -28.40
C ARG A 401 10.09 -8.86 -29.04
N SER A 402 10.26 -7.82 -28.23
CA SER A 402 10.38 -6.44 -28.72
C SER A 402 11.67 -6.26 -29.53
N LEU A 403 12.80 -6.77 -29.05
CA LEU A 403 14.09 -6.73 -29.76
C LEU A 403 14.07 -7.54 -31.06
N ALA A 404 13.36 -8.66 -31.10
CA ALA A 404 13.18 -9.44 -32.31
C ALA A 404 12.35 -8.68 -33.36
N ALA A 405 11.29 -7.98 -32.92
CA ALA A 405 10.44 -7.20 -33.82
C ALA A 405 11.17 -6.03 -34.51
N THR A 406 12.26 -5.51 -33.92
CA THR A 406 13.06 -4.45 -34.54
C THR A 406 14.02 -4.97 -35.63
N ARG A 407 14.05 -6.28 -35.92
CA ARG A 407 15.01 -6.93 -36.82
C ARG A 407 14.30 -7.79 -37.88
N PRO A 408 13.53 -7.18 -38.80
CA PRO A 408 12.86 -7.93 -39.86
C PRO A 408 13.88 -8.67 -40.73
N GLY A 409 13.67 -9.97 -40.94
CA GLY A 409 14.61 -10.83 -41.67
C GLY A 409 15.89 -11.18 -40.91
N GLY A 410 15.94 -10.91 -39.61
CA GLY A 410 17.11 -11.18 -38.77
C GLY A 410 17.41 -12.67 -38.58
N MET A 411 18.68 -12.97 -38.33
CA MET A 411 19.21 -14.24 -37.89
C MET A 411 19.42 -14.18 -36.37
N PHE A 412 18.72 -15.03 -35.64
CA PHE A 412 18.67 -15.06 -34.18
C PHE A 412 19.30 -16.34 -33.64
N ALA A 413 19.99 -16.23 -32.51
CA ALA A 413 20.42 -17.39 -31.74
C ALA A 413 19.90 -17.32 -30.30
N GLU A 414 19.55 -18.48 -29.76
CA GLU A 414 19.35 -18.70 -28.32
C GLU A 414 20.31 -19.79 -27.83
N LEU A 415 20.97 -19.54 -26.71
CA LEU A 415 21.89 -20.47 -26.07
C LEU A 415 21.30 -20.93 -24.74
N GLY A 416 20.96 -22.21 -24.65
CA GLY A 416 20.22 -22.80 -23.53
C GLY A 416 18.71 -22.70 -23.75
N SER A 417 18.16 -23.56 -24.61
CA SER A 417 16.73 -23.49 -24.93
C SER A 417 15.80 -23.78 -23.74
N GLY A 418 16.25 -24.58 -22.77
CA GLY A 418 15.35 -25.15 -21.77
C GLY A 418 14.22 -25.92 -22.48
N THR A 419 12.96 -25.61 -22.15
CA THR A 419 11.79 -26.14 -22.87
C THR A 419 11.34 -25.30 -24.06
N GLY A 420 12.10 -24.26 -24.44
CA GLY A 420 11.83 -23.40 -25.60
C GLY A 420 11.05 -22.12 -25.30
N ALA A 421 11.02 -21.65 -24.04
CA ALA A 421 10.27 -20.45 -23.65
C ALA A 421 10.87 -19.16 -24.26
N GLY A 422 12.18 -18.95 -24.16
CA GLY A 422 12.86 -17.79 -24.78
C GLY A 422 12.77 -17.83 -26.31
N ALA A 423 13.01 -18.99 -26.93
CA ALA A 423 12.79 -19.20 -28.36
C ALA A 423 11.36 -18.86 -28.81
N ALA A 424 10.34 -19.26 -28.04
CA ALA A 424 8.96 -18.95 -28.34
C ALA A 424 8.68 -17.44 -28.27
N TRP A 425 9.30 -16.72 -27.33
CA TRP A 425 9.22 -15.25 -27.25
C TRP A 425 9.90 -14.56 -28.44
N LEU A 426 11.09 -15.01 -28.83
CA LEU A 426 11.78 -14.51 -30.03
C LEU A 426 10.92 -14.71 -31.28
N LEU A 427 10.39 -15.93 -31.50
CA LEU A 427 9.52 -16.24 -32.64
C LEU A 427 8.24 -15.40 -32.71
N ALA A 428 7.71 -14.99 -31.55
CA ALA A 428 6.54 -14.14 -31.46
C ALA A 428 6.81 -12.68 -31.88
N GLY A 429 8.07 -12.25 -31.90
CA GLY A 429 8.51 -10.95 -32.40
C GLY A 429 9.07 -11.00 -33.82
N MET A 430 9.61 -12.14 -34.24
CA MET A 430 10.15 -12.36 -35.57
C MET A 430 9.10 -12.25 -36.67
N ASN A 431 9.49 -11.72 -37.83
CA ASN A 431 8.68 -11.78 -39.05
C ASN A 431 8.89 -13.12 -39.82
N ALA A 432 8.21 -13.29 -40.95
CA ALA A 432 8.25 -14.52 -41.75
C ALA A 432 9.63 -14.81 -42.39
N SER A 433 10.43 -13.79 -42.67
CA SER A 433 11.76 -13.94 -43.29
C SER A 433 12.89 -14.20 -42.30
N SER A 434 12.60 -14.12 -41.00
CA SER A 434 13.60 -14.33 -39.95
C SER A 434 13.94 -15.81 -39.74
N ARG A 435 15.06 -16.08 -39.06
CA ARG A 435 15.52 -17.42 -38.69
C ARG A 435 16.02 -17.47 -37.25
N LEU A 436 15.73 -18.55 -36.53
CA LEU A 436 16.15 -18.78 -35.15
C LEU A 436 16.88 -20.11 -35.04
N ILE A 437 18.06 -20.10 -34.46
CA ILE A 437 18.81 -21.30 -34.07
C ILE A 437 18.87 -21.34 -32.54
N THR A 438 18.41 -22.42 -31.92
CA THR A 438 18.52 -22.60 -30.47
C THR A 438 19.22 -23.91 -30.14
N ALA A 439 20.00 -23.93 -29.06
CA ALA A 439 20.71 -25.12 -28.61
C ALA A 439 20.42 -25.44 -27.14
N GLU A 440 20.16 -26.71 -26.86
CA GLU A 440 19.95 -27.23 -25.50
C GLU A 440 20.81 -28.48 -25.27
N LEU A 441 21.52 -28.50 -24.15
CA LEU A 441 22.47 -29.56 -23.81
C LEU A 441 21.75 -30.85 -23.40
N ASP A 442 20.65 -30.73 -22.66
CA ASP A 442 19.87 -31.86 -22.17
C ASP A 442 18.92 -32.39 -23.23
N ALA A 443 19.02 -33.68 -23.53
CA ALA A 443 18.25 -34.30 -24.60
C ALA A 443 16.73 -34.21 -24.38
N ALA A 444 16.24 -34.42 -23.16
CA ALA A 444 14.81 -34.40 -22.85
C ALA A 444 14.23 -32.99 -23.00
N ARG A 445 14.98 -31.97 -22.55
CA ARG A 445 14.61 -30.56 -22.75
C ARG A 445 14.70 -30.15 -24.22
N ALA A 446 15.72 -30.59 -24.96
CA ALA A 446 15.83 -30.36 -26.39
C ALA A 446 14.64 -30.94 -27.17
N ASP A 447 14.18 -32.14 -26.81
CA ASP A 447 12.99 -32.76 -27.41
C ASP A 447 11.70 -32.01 -27.05
N ALA A 448 11.58 -31.53 -25.81
CA ALA A 448 10.47 -30.67 -25.42
C ALA A 448 10.46 -29.35 -26.21
N ALA A 449 11.61 -28.70 -26.36
CA ALA A 449 11.76 -27.49 -27.17
C ALA A 449 11.41 -27.75 -28.64
N ARG A 450 11.82 -28.88 -29.23
CA ARG A 450 11.40 -29.28 -30.59
C ARG A 450 9.89 -29.41 -30.70
N ALA A 451 9.25 -30.06 -29.73
CA ALA A 451 7.80 -30.22 -29.73
C ALA A 451 7.07 -28.86 -29.63
N VAL A 452 7.56 -27.95 -28.78
CA VAL A 452 7.02 -26.59 -28.62
C VAL A 452 7.14 -25.76 -29.89
N LEU A 453 8.28 -25.88 -30.58
CA LEU A 453 8.60 -25.12 -31.80
C LEU A 453 8.14 -25.81 -33.09
N ALA A 454 7.55 -27.00 -32.99
CA ALA A 454 7.10 -27.77 -34.14
C ALA A 454 6.14 -26.96 -35.05
N GLY A 455 6.29 -27.17 -36.35
CA GLY A 455 5.50 -26.51 -37.38
C GLY A 455 5.88 -25.05 -37.69
N ASP A 456 6.85 -24.45 -36.97
CA ASP A 456 7.40 -23.15 -37.36
C ASP A 456 8.72 -23.32 -38.12
N GLY A 457 8.68 -23.16 -39.45
CA GLY A 457 9.85 -23.33 -40.32
C GLY A 457 10.96 -22.29 -40.11
N ARG A 458 10.78 -21.31 -39.23
CA ARG A 458 11.81 -20.31 -38.90
C ARG A 458 12.78 -20.81 -37.82
N ALA A 459 12.42 -21.82 -37.04
CA ALA A 459 13.19 -22.27 -35.88
C ALA A 459 13.91 -23.61 -36.13
N THR A 460 15.14 -23.74 -35.62
CA THR A 460 15.89 -25.00 -35.58
C THR A 460 16.41 -25.24 -34.17
N VAL A 461 16.14 -26.42 -33.62
CA VAL A 461 16.58 -26.83 -32.27
C VAL A 461 17.69 -27.87 -32.36
N LEU A 462 18.88 -27.48 -31.92
CA LEU A 462 20.07 -28.33 -31.86
C LEU A 462 20.18 -28.96 -30.46
N ALA A 463 20.41 -30.27 -30.41
CA ALA A 463 20.80 -30.92 -29.16
C ALA A 463 22.32 -30.85 -29.00
N GLY A 464 22.80 -30.44 -27.82
CA GLY A 464 24.21 -30.38 -27.47
C GLY A 464 24.71 -28.98 -27.10
N ASP A 465 26.03 -28.83 -27.13
CA ASP A 465 26.71 -27.62 -26.65
C ASP A 465 26.28 -26.35 -27.40
N TRP A 466 26.18 -25.24 -26.67
CA TRP A 466 25.75 -23.94 -27.17
C TRP A 466 26.59 -23.44 -28.35
N ARG A 467 27.87 -23.81 -28.45
CA ARG A 467 28.75 -23.44 -29.57
C ARG A 467 28.25 -23.99 -30.91
N ARG A 468 27.45 -25.07 -30.90
CA ARG A 468 26.82 -25.60 -32.12
C ARG A 468 25.87 -24.59 -32.76
N ALA A 469 25.16 -23.80 -31.95
CA ALA A 469 24.30 -22.74 -32.48
C ALA A 469 25.13 -21.66 -33.17
N LEU A 470 26.28 -21.28 -32.59
CA LEU A 470 27.13 -20.21 -33.13
C LEU A 470 27.66 -20.50 -34.54
N ALA A 471 27.81 -21.76 -34.93
CA ALA A 471 28.25 -22.16 -36.27
C ALA A 471 27.30 -21.71 -37.40
N SER A 472 26.07 -21.33 -37.06
CA SER A 472 25.07 -20.83 -38.03
C SER A 472 25.09 -19.31 -38.19
N GLY A 473 26.01 -18.62 -37.52
CA GLY A 473 26.13 -17.16 -37.58
C GLY A 473 26.60 -16.62 -38.94
N PRO A 474 26.72 -15.29 -39.08
CA PRO A 474 26.63 -14.30 -38.01
C PRO A 474 25.19 -13.88 -37.66
N PHE A 475 24.96 -13.47 -36.42
CA PHE A 475 23.63 -13.17 -35.86
C PHE A 475 23.35 -11.68 -35.70
N ASP A 476 22.09 -11.29 -35.91
CA ASP A 476 21.59 -9.94 -35.59
C ASP A 476 21.25 -9.81 -34.09
N LEU A 477 20.93 -10.94 -33.44
CA LEU A 477 20.74 -11.04 -32.00
C LEU A 477 21.10 -12.42 -31.47
N ILE A 478 21.85 -12.46 -30.36
CA ILE A 478 22.10 -13.68 -29.58
C ILE A 478 21.48 -13.47 -28.20
N PHE A 479 20.57 -14.36 -27.80
CA PHE A 479 20.10 -14.48 -26.42
C PHE A 479 20.90 -15.59 -25.73
N SER A 480 21.58 -15.25 -24.64
CA SER A 480 22.39 -16.20 -23.88
C SER A 480 21.81 -16.39 -22.50
N ASP A 481 21.11 -17.52 -22.33
CA ASP A 481 20.65 -18.04 -21.04
C ASP A 481 21.48 -19.26 -20.59
N CYS A 482 22.71 -19.33 -21.07
CA CYS A 482 23.62 -20.44 -20.83
C CYS A 482 24.77 -19.98 -19.93
N ALA A 483 24.78 -20.41 -18.66
CA ALA A 483 25.82 -19.99 -17.71
C ALA A 483 27.28 -20.22 -18.21
N PRO A 484 27.63 -21.37 -18.84
CA PRO A 484 28.95 -21.56 -19.43
C PRO A 484 29.33 -20.54 -20.53
N ALA A 485 28.34 -20.00 -21.26
CA ALA A 485 28.60 -18.99 -22.29
C ALA A 485 28.89 -17.60 -21.68
N LYS A 486 28.47 -17.35 -20.43
CA LYS A 486 28.56 -16.03 -19.77
C LYS A 486 29.77 -15.88 -18.84
N ARG A 487 30.21 -16.98 -18.22
CA ARG A 487 31.18 -16.98 -17.10
C ARG A 487 32.65 -16.80 -17.48
N GLU A 488 33.01 -17.09 -18.73
CA GLU A 488 34.42 -17.11 -19.16
C GLU A 488 34.67 -16.04 -20.24
N THR A 489 35.73 -15.23 -20.08
CA THR A 489 36.08 -14.17 -21.06
C THR A 489 36.27 -14.73 -22.47
N ALA A 490 36.89 -15.91 -22.60
CA ALA A 490 37.04 -16.57 -23.90
C ALA A 490 35.70 -16.96 -24.55
N SER A 491 34.67 -17.27 -23.75
CA SER A 491 33.32 -17.49 -24.24
C SER A 491 32.68 -16.18 -24.71
N LEU A 492 32.94 -15.05 -24.03
CA LEU A 492 32.46 -13.74 -24.46
C LEU A 492 33.00 -13.36 -25.85
N ASP A 493 34.31 -13.54 -26.10
CA ASP A 493 34.90 -13.28 -27.43
C ASP A 493 34.23 -14.09 -28.54
N LEU A 494 33.89 -15.36 -28.29
CA LEU A 494 33.15 -16.20 -29.24
C LEU A 494 31.75 -15.66 -29.53
N LEU A 495 31.04 -15.20 -28.50
CA LEU A 495 29.70 -14.59 -28.65
C LEU A 495 29.79 -13.30 -29.47
N VAL A 496 30.74 -12.42 -29.17
CA VAL A 496 30.94 -11.16 -29.91
C VAL A 496 31.34 -11.48 -31.36
N GLY A 497 32.24 -12.43 -31.58
CA GLY A 497 32.67 -12.86 -32.91
C GLY A 497 31.52 -13.37 -33.79
N ALA A 498 30.53 -14.03 -33.18
CA ALA A 498 29.35 -14.55 -33.86
C ALA A 498 28.25 -13.51 -34.14
N LEU A 499 28.32 -12.31 -33.55
CA LEU A 499 27.39 -11.22 -33.89
C LEU A 499 27.80 -10.49 -35.16
N LYS A 500 26.85 -9.99 -35.95
CA LYS A 500 27.13 -8.96 -36.97
C LYS A 500 27.58 -7.66 -36.28
N PRO A 501 28.34 -6.77 -36.97
CA PRO A 501 28.46 -5.38 -36.55
C PRO A 501 27.08 -4.77 -36.30
N GLY A 502 26.86 -4.13 -35.14
CA GLY A 502 25.55 -3.64 -34.69
C GLY A 502 24.59 -4.72 -34.14
N GLY A 503 24.99 -5.99 -34.15
CA GLY A 503 24.24 -7.10 -33.56
C GLY A 503 24.18 -6.99 -32.04
N VAL A 504 23.15 -7.57 -31.43
CA VAL A 504 22.88 -7.44 -29.99
C VAL A 504 23.03 -8.77 -29.27
N LEU A 505 23.85 -8.78 -28.23
CA LEU A 505 23.93 -9.83 -27.23
C LEU A 505 23.00 -9.48 -26.06
N VAL A 506 22.09 -10.38 -25.74
CA VAL A 506 21.17 -10.27 -24.59
C VAL A 506 21.57 -11.33 -23.58
N LEU A 507 21.97 -10.90 -22.38
CA LEU A 507 22.45 -11.79 -21.32
C LEU A 507 21.52 -11.70 -20.11
N ASP A 508 20.87 -12.82 -19.79
CA ASP A 508 19.89 -12.91 -18.70
C ASP A 508 20.52 -13.28 -17.36
N ASN A 509 19.70 -13.33 -16.30
CA ASN A 509 20.04 -13.88 -15.00
C ASN A 509 21.08 -13.08 -14.20
N PHE A 510 21.19 -11.77 -14.42
CA PHE A 510 22.00 -10.90 -13.55
C PHE A 510 21.18 -10.46 -12.34
N SER A 511 21.73 -10.63 -11.14
CA SER A 511 21.10 -10.12 -9.90
C SER A 511 21.34 -8.63 -9.75
N PRO A 512 20.37 -7.81 -9.31
CA PRO A 512 20.59 -6.40 -8.98
C PRO A 512 21.79 -6.22 -8.03
N PRO A 513 22.57 -5.13 -8.14
CA PRO A 513 23.73 -4.91 -7.27
C PRO A 513 23.42 -5.02 -5.77
N ALA A 514 22.25 -4.53 -5.35
CA ALA A 514 21.78 -4.62 -3.96
C ALA A 514 21.51 -6.05 -3.45
N ARG A 515 21.44 -7.04 -4.35
CA ARG A 515 21.18 -8.45 -4.05
C ARG A 515 22.40 -9.35 -4.34
N LEU A 516 23.54 -8.77 -4.69
CA LEU A 516 24.74 -9.56 -4.93
C LEU A 516 25.21 -10.22 -3.63
N PRO A 517 25.80 -11.44 -3.69
CA PRO A 517 26.52 -12.02 -2.57
C PRO A 517 27.66 -11.09 -2.13
N GLU A 518 28.02 -11.13 -0.84
CA GLU A 518 29.12 -10.32 -0.29
C GLU A 518 30.45 -10.50 -1.05
N ALA A 519 30.70 -11.72 -1.54
CA ALA A 519 31.87 -12.05 -2.36
C ALA A 519 31.95 -11.25 -3.68
N LEU A 520 30.84 -10.68 -4.15
CA LEU A 520 30.75 -9.86 -5.37
C LEU A 520 30.55 -8.37 -5.06
N TYR A 521 30.63 -7.94 -3.79
CA TYR A 521 30.53 -6.51 -3.44
C TYR A 521 31.72 -5.67 -3.91
N ALA A 522 32.88 -6.31 -4.07
CA ALA A 522 34.07 -5.67 -4.65
C ALA A 522 34.03 -5.57 -6.17
N GLY A 523 33.01 -6.15 -6.82
CA GLY A 523 32.94 -6.28 -8.27
C GLY A 523 32.29 -7.59 -8.71
N ASP A 524 31.61 -7.54 -9.85
CA ASP A 524 31.03 -8.71 -10.52
C ASP A 524 31.85 -8.98 -11.80
N PRO A 525 32.70 -10.03 -11.82
CA PRO A 525 33.58 -10.31 -12.94
C PRO A 525 32.85 -10.49 -14.27
N GLU A 526 31.62 -11.03 -14.25
CA GLU A 526 30.83 -11.22 -15.47
C GLU A 526 30.40 -9.87 -16.05
N ARG A 527 29.98 -8.94 -15.18
CA ARG A 527 29.66 -7.55 -15.58
C ARG A 527 30.89 -6.79 -16.02
N GLU A 528 31.97 -6.85 -15.26
CA GLU A 528 33.21 -6.13 -15.54
C GLU A 528 33.81 -6.54 -16.89
N ALA A 529 33.81 -7.83 -17.21
CA ALA A 529 34.25 -8.33 -18.50
C ALA A 529 33.45 -7.71 -19.66
N LEU A 530 32.13 -7.58 -19.51
CA LEU A 530 31.27 -6.94 -20.51
C LEU A 530 31.54 -5.45 -20.64
N TRP A 531 31.69 -4.73 -19.52
CA TRP A 531 31.97 -3.29 -19.52
C TRP A 531 33.34 -2.94 -20.07
N ALA A 532 34.34 -3.80 -19.83
CA ALA A 532 35.71 -3.62 -20.29
C ALA A 532 35.92 -4.08 -21.74
N HIS A 533 34.98 -4.83 -22.33
CA HIS A 533 35.16 -5.41 -23.66
C HIS A 533 35.24 -4.31 -24.76
N PRO A 534 36.34 -4.23 -25.53
CA PRO A 534 36.60 -3.09 -26.42
C PRO A 534 35.60 -2.97 -27.59
N ASN A 535 35.02 -4.09 -28.00
CA ASN A 535 34.08 -4.16 -29.12
C ASN A 535 32.61 -4.12 -28.71
N LEU A 536 32.29 -3.85 -27.44
CA LEU A 536 30.91 -3.78 -26.98
C LEU A 536 30.50 -2.36 -26.57
N LEU A 537 29.22 -2.07 -26.78
CA LEU A 537 28.48 -0.99 -26.14
C LEU A 537 27.42 -1.64 -25.28
N CYS A 538 27.63 -1.59 -23.97
CA CYS A 538 26.79 -2.32 -23.03
C CYS A 538 25.78 -1.36 -22.35
N SER A 539 24.64 -1.90 -21.94
CA SER A 539 23.63 -1.22 -21.12
C SER A 539 22.93 -2.26 -20.25
N GLU A 540 22.73 -1.96 -18.97
CA GLU A 540 22.00 -2.84 -18.06
C GLU A 540 20.54 -2.38 -18.01
N VAL A 541 19.62 -3.32 -18.18
CA VAL A 541 18.18 -3.09 -18.17
C VAL A 541 17.56 -3.80 -16.96
N GLU A 542 16.86 -3.03 -16.15
CA GLU A 542 15.97 -3.55 -15.11
C GLU A 542 14.70 -4.11 -15.75
N VAL A 543 14.59 -5.44 -15.82
CA VAL A 543 13.40 -6.14 -16.33
C VAL A 543 12.42 -6.48 -15.20
N SER A 544 12.92 -6.74 -13.99
CA SER A 544 12.11 -6.92 -12.79
C SER A 544 12.89 -6.44 -11.55
N ARG A 545 12.26 -6.45 -10.38
CA ARG A 545 12.95 -6.06 -9.12
C ARG A 545 14.04 -7.04 -8.70
N THR A 546 14.04 -8.25 -9.24
CA THR A 546 14.94 -9.33 -8.85
C THR A 546 15.91 -9.70 -9.96
N GLU A 547 15.74 -9.14 -11.15
CA GLU A 547 16.43 -9.56 -12.35
C GLU A 547 16.89 -8.36 -13.17
N ARG A 548 18.07 -8.50 -13.75
CA ARG A 548 18.73 -7.57 -14.65
C ARG A 548 19.12 -8.33 -15.90
N VAL A 549 18.97 -7.66 -17.04
CA VAL A 549 19.43 -8.13 -18.34
C VAL A 549 20.48 -7.17 -18.86
N ILE A 550 21.60 -7.69 -19.35
CA ILE A 550 22.60 -6.86 -20.03
C ILE A 550 22.36 -6.94 -21.53
N LEU A 551 22.19 -5.77 -22.14
CA LEU A 551 22.17 -5.59 -23.58
C LEU A 551 23.54 -5.09 -24.03
N ALA A 552 24.24 -5.87 -24.83
CA ALA A 552 25.55 -5.51 -25.37
C ALA A 552 25.51 -5.48 -26.91
N VAL A 553 25.82 -4.33 -27.50
CA VAL A 553 25.84 -4.14 -28.94
C VAL A 553 27.27 -4.27 -29.45
N ARG A 554 27.49 -5.12 -30.46
CA ARG A 554 28.79 -5.19 -31.14
C ARG A 554 29.06 -3.89 -31.91
N ARG A 555 30.19 -3.24 -31.64
CA ARG A 555 30.64 -2.05 -32.37
C ARG A 555 30.86 -2.36 -33.85
N ALA A 556 30.71 -1.32 -34.67
CA ALA A 556 30.87 -1.37 -36.13
C ALA A 556 32.29 -1.76 -36.55
#